data_AF-A0A7C1BM51-F1
#
_entry.id   AF-A0A7C1BM51-F1
#
_cell.length_a   1.000
_cell.length_b   1.000
_cell.length_c   1.000
_cell.angle_alpha   90.00
_cell.angle_beta   90.00
_cell.angle_gamma   90.00
#
_symmetry.space_group_name_H-M   'P 1'
#
loop_
_entity.id
_entity.type
_entity.pdbx_description
1 polymer ?
#
loop_
_entity_poly.entity_id
_entity_poly.type
_entity_poly.pdbx_seq_one_letter_code
_entity_poly.pdbx_strand_id
1 'polypeptide(L)'
;MRLPFFRKKKEKEIVVKNEYPSSSRERVLEALTLLKLQESKLENKYRQLIQRSKDLFQACVEALKDGDKPRATVYANEVVQLKRVSQVILQSQLALKRTILRLEIAQEFRDVVNVLGPTVNIIRSLEGSLKGVLPEVAYDLQKVNDMLDQLVIEAGAVSPVSLDTSTSSREAEKILKEAAELAAQKTKEMLPELPEELKGLESR
;
A
#
# COMPACT_ATOMS: atom_id res chain seq x y z
N MET A 1 57.32 -54.95 -22.34
CA MET A 1 56.25 -54.39 -23.19
C MET A 1 54.90 -54.69 -22.54
N ARG A 2 53.98 -53.71 -22.55
CA ARG A 2 52.66 -53.61 -21.89
C ARG A 2 52.65 -53.08 -20.45
N LEU A 3 52.29 -51.79 -20.38
CA LEU A 3 52.03 -50.93 -19.23
C LEU A 3 50.75 -51.32 -18.48
N PRO A 4 50.64 -50.95 -17.18
CA PRO A 4 49.45 -51.18 -16.38
C PRO A 4 48.28 -50.27 -16.81
N PHE A 5 47.08 -50.85 -16.85
CA PHE A 5 45.83 -50.14 -17.07
C PHE A 5 45.54 -49.21 -15.88
N PHE A 6 45.92 -47.94 -16.01
CA PHE A 6 45.38 -46.86 -15.20
C PHE A 6 43.90 -46.66 -15.58
N ARG A 7 43.01 -47.20 -14.77
CA ARG A 7 41.58 -46.93 -14.85
C ARG A 7 41.34 -45.49 -14.36
N LYS A 8 41.29 -44.53 -15.29
CA LYS A 8 40.85 -43.15 -15.00
C LYS A 8 39.47 -43.22 -14.33
N LYS A 9 39.42 -42.89 -13.03
CA LYS A 9 38.18 -42.52 -12.35
C LYS A 9 37.64 -41.30 -13.11
N LYS A 10 36.50 -41.45 -13.78
CA LYS A 10 35.73 -40.30 -14.25
C LYS A 10 35.28 -39.56 -13.00
N GLU A 11 35.96 -38.48 -12.66
CA GLU A 11 35.42 -37.47 -11.77
C GLU A 11 34.10 -37.03 -12.39
N LYS A 12 33.01 -37.36 -11.71
CA LYS A 12 31.73 -36.75 -11.99
C LYS A 12 31.90 -35.29 -11.59
N GLU A 13 32.05 -34.44 -12.58
CA GLU A 13 31.84 -33.02 -12.43
C GLU A 13 30.43 -32.85 -11.87
N ILE A 14 30.35 -32.62 -10.57
CA ILE A 14 29.10 -32.25 -9.91
C ILE A 14 28.86 -30.83 -10.41
N VAL A 15 28.16 -30.72 -11.54
CA VAL A 15 27.50 -29.48 -11.90
C VAL A 15 26.50 -29.22 -10.77
N VAL A 16 26.91 -28.41 -9.79
CA VAL A 16 26.01 -27.86 -8.79
C VAL A 16 25.09 -26.92 -9.56
N LYS A 17 24.05 -27.52 -10.13
CA LYS A 17 22.92 -26.79 -10.67
C LYS A 17 22.26 -26.17 -9.45
N ASN A 18 22.53 -24.89 -9.23
CA ASN A 18 21.92 -24.10 -8.17
C ASN A 18 20.43 -23.85 -8.54
N GLU A 19 19.63 -24.91 -8.52
CA GLU A 19 18.17 -24.86 -8.38
C GLU A 19 17.98 -24.84 -6.85
N TYR A 20 17.73 -23.70 -6.21
CA TYR A 20 16.42 -23.06 -6.05
C TYR A 20 16.54 -21.51 -5.91
N PRO A 21 15.63 -20.73 -6.51
CA PRO A 21 14.69 -19.93 -5.71
C PRO A 21 13.31 -19.80 -6.39
N SER A 22 12.61 -20.93 -6.54
CA SER A 22 11.22 -20.95 -7.04
C SER A 22 10.23 -20.62 -5.90
N SER A 23 10.45 -21.15 -4.70
CA SER A 23 9.53 -20.99 -3.55
C SER A 23 9.49 -19.56 -2.99
N SER A 24 10.63 -18.89 -2.86
CA SER A 24 10.70 -17.55 -2.26
C SER A 24 10.04 -16.50 -3.12
N ARG A 25 10.30 -16.53 -4.44
CA ARG A 25 9.65 -15.63 -5.40
C ARG A 25 8.15 -15.88 -5.48
N GLU A 26 7.73 -17.14 -5.53
CA GLU A 26 6.30 -17.52 -5.53
C GLU A 26 5.60 -17.01 -4.28
N ARG A 27 6.20 -17.16 -3.09
CA ARG A 27 5.65 -16.63 -1.83
C ARG A 27 5.59 -15.10 -1.80
N VAL A 28 6.59 -14.40 -2.33
CA VAL A 28 6.53 -12.93 -2.45
C VAL A 28 5.41 -12.51 -3.39
N LEU A 29 5.22 -13.20 -4.51
CA LEU A 29 4.12 -12.96 -5.44
C LEU A 29 2.75 -13.20 -4.80
N GLU A 30 2.63 -14.27 -4.02
CA GLU A 30 1.42 -14.59 -3.26
C GLU A 30 1.14 -13.50 -2.22
N ALA A 31 2.15 -13.11 -1.43
CA ALA A 31 2.05 -12.01 -0.48
C ALA A 31 1.64 -10.70 -1.17
N LEU A 32 2.25 -10.35 -2.30
CA LEU A 32 1.88 -9.18 -3.12
C LEU A 32 0.41 -9.23 -3.55
N THR A 33 -0.07 -10.39 -3.98
CA THR A 33 -1.45 -10.59 -4.40
C THR A 33 -2.41 -10.35 -3.24
N LEU A 34 -2.11 -10.91 -2.07
CA LEU A 34 -2.90 -10.73 -0.86
C LEU A 34 -2.88 -9.27 -0.37
N LEU A 35 -1.72 -8.62 -0.36
CA LEU A 35 -1.57 -7.22 0.04
C LEU A 35 -2.37 -6.30 -0.88
N LYS A 36 -2.34 -6.52 -2.21
CA LYS A 36 -3.16 -5.75 -3.17
C LYS A 36 -4.67 -5.93 -2.94
N LEU A 37 -5.10 -7.15 -2.61
CA LEU A 37 -6.49 -7.41 -2.25
C LEU A 37 -6.90 -6.62 -0.99
N GLN A 38 -6.05 -6.62 0.04
CA GLN A 38 -6.33 -5.87 1.27
C GLN A 38 -6.31 -4.35 1.03
N GLU A 39 -5.42 -3.83 0.19
CA GLU A 39 -5.37 -2.41 -0.19
C GLU A 39 -6.69 -1.96 -0.83
N SER A 40 -7.21 -2.75 -1.78
CA SER A 40 -8.51 -2.50 -2.41
C SER A 40 -9.68 -2.57 -1.43
N LYS A 41 -9.65 -3.50 -0.47
CA LYS A 41 -10.67 -3.56 0.60
C LYS A 41 -10.64 -2.31 1.47
N LEU A 42 -9.45 -1.84 1.86
CA LEU A 42 -9.30 -0.62 2.66
C LEU A 42 -9.82 0.60 1.90
N GLU A 43 -9.47 0.74 0.61
CA GLU A 43 -9.98 1.82 -0.25
C GLU A 43 -11.52 1.82 -0.32
N ASN A 44 -12.13 0.65 -0.53
CA ASN A 44 -13.59 0.52 -0.57
C ASN A 44 -14.24 0.89 0.76
N LYS A 45 -13.67 0.44 1.88
CA LYS A 45 -14.17 0.77 3.23
C LYS A 45 -14.01 2.26 3.55
N TYR A 46 -12.88 2.85 3.19
CA TYR A 46 -12.65 4.29 3.34
C TYR A 46 -13.73 5.10 2.60
N ARG A 47 -13.99 4.79 1.33
CA ARG A 47 -15.03 5.47 0.53
C ARG A 47 -16.42 5.36 1.15
N GLN A 48 -16.79 4.17 1.65
CA GLN A 48 -18.06 3.95 2.34
C GLN A 48 -18.19 4.80 3.62
N LEU A 49 -17.15 4.86 4.44
CA LEU A 49 -17.16 5.65 5.68
C LEU A 49 -17.23 7.15 5.40
N ILE A 50 -16.52 7.64 4.38
CA ILE A 50 -16.59 9.04 3.97
C ILE A 50 -17.98 9.40 3.48
N GLN A 51 -18.61 8.55 2.66
CA GLN A 51 -19.97 8.81 2.21
C GLN A 51 -20.95 8.84 3.37
N ARG A 52 -20.90 7.83 4.26
CA ARG A 52 -21.75 7.79 5.46
C ARG A 52 -21.54 9.00 6.37
N SER A 53 -20.30 9.47 6.49
CA SER A 53 -19.99 10.68 7.24
C SER A 53 -20.63 11.94 6.63
N LYS A 54 -20.75 12.02 5.29
CA LYS A 54 -21.43 13.13 4.62
C LYS A 54 -22.94 13.05 4.87
N ASP A 55 -23.52 11.87 4.74
CA ASP A 55 -24.97 11.67 4.94
C ASP A 55 -25.39 12.03 6.37
N LEU A 56 -24.62 11.60 7.39
CA LEU A 56 -24.87 11.97 8.78
C LEU A 56 -24.65 13.45 9.07
N PHE A 57 -23.67 14.07 8.40
CA PHE A 57 -23.47 15.51 8.52
C PHE A 57 -24.67 16.29 7.96
N GLN A 58 -25.22 15.84 6.83
CA GLN A 58 -26.43 16.43 6.26
C GLN A 58 -27.63 16.26 7.21
N ALA A 59 -27.82 15.07 7.78
CA ALA A 59 -28.87 14.82 8.78
C ALA A 59 -28.68 15.67 10.05
N CYS A 60 -27.43 15.94 10.46
CA CYS A 60 -27.11 16.87 11.55
C CYS A 60 -27.57 18.29 11.23
N VAL A 61 -27.33 18.78 10.02
CA VAL A 61 -27.77 20.11 9.58
C VAL A 61 -29.30 20.21 9.58
N GLU A 62 -30.00 19.16 9.13
CA GLU A 62 -31.47 19.09 9.15
C GLU A 62 -32.02 19.13 10.57
N ALA A 63 -31.51 18.29 11.48
CA ALA A 63 -31.93 18.30 12.87
C ALA A 63 -31.70 19.65 13.56
N LEU A 64 -30.62 20.37 13.22
CA LEU A 64 -30.38 21.73 13.73
C LEU A 64 -31.40 22.74 13.21
N LYS A 65 -31.81 22.65 11.94
CA LYS A 65 -32.85 23.51 11.36
C LYS A 65 -34.20 23.32 12.02
N ASP A 66 -34.52 22.08 12.38
CA ASP A 66 -35.76 21.71 13.07
C ASP A 66 -35.74 22.03 14.58
N GLY A 67 -34.61 22.54 15.10
CA GLY A 67 -34.43 22.85 16.53
C GLY A 67 -34.16 21.63 17.42
N ASP A 68 -34.02 20.44 16.83
CA ASP A 68 -33.74 19.18 17.53
C ASP A 68 -32.24 19.03 17.85
N LYS A 69 -31.79 19.82 18.82
CA LYS A 69 -30.39 19.81 19.31
C LYS A 69 -29.92 18.45 19.83
N PRO A 70 -30.72 17.68 20.60
CA PRO A 70 -30.32 16.35 21.04
C PRO A 70 -29.97 15.42 19.86
N ARG A 71 -30.82 15.38 18.83
CA ARG A 71 -30.59 14.53 17.65
C ARG A 71 -29.41 14.99 16.81
N ALA A 72 -29.26 16.31 16.62
CA ALA A 72 -28.08 16.88 15.97
C ALA A 72 -26.78 16.49 16.68
N THR A 73 -26.77 16.50 18.01
CA THR A 73 -25.59 16.14 18.82
C THR A 73 -25.18 14.68 18.60
N VAL A 74 -26.14 13.76 18.51
CA VAL A 74 -25.87 12.34 18.20
C VAL A 74 -25.21 12.22 16.82
N TYR A 75 -25.78 12.83 15.78
CA TYR A 75 -25.21 12.76 14.44
C TYR A 75 -23.81 13.37 14.36
N ALA A 76 -23.56 14.50 15.03
CA ALA A 76 -22.25 15.12 15.09
C ALA A 76 -21.20 14.20 15.73
N ASN A 77 -21.54 13.54 16.83
CA ASN A 77 -20.63 12.59 17.48
C ASN A 77 -20.29 11.41 16.57
N GLU A 78 -21.28 10.86 15.86
CA GLU A 78 -21.04 9.76 14.91
C GLU A 78 -20.17 10.21 13.73
N VAL A 79 -20.35 11.42 13.21
CA VAL A 79 -19.47 11.99 12.17
C VAL A 79 -18.02 12.05 12.66
N VAL A 80 -17.78 12.47 13.91
CA VAL A 80 -16.43 12.50 14.49
C VAL A 80 -15.83 11.10 14.59
N GLN A 81 -16.61 10.10 15.03
CA GLN A 81 -16.12 8.74 15.11
C GLN A 81 -15.81 8.15 13.73
N LEU A 82 -16.69 8.33 12.75
CA LEU A 82 -16.44 7.88 11.37
C LEU A 82 -15.19 8.52 10.77
N LYS A 83 -14.93 9.81 11.04
CA LYS A 83 -13.70 10.48 10.60
C LYS A 83 -12.44 9.91 11.26
N ARG A 84 -12.50 9.56 12.55
CA ARG A 84 -11.38 8.93 13.25
C ARG A 84 -11.06 7.57 12.65
N VAL A 85 -12.08 6.75 12.45
CA VAL A 85 -11.95 5.41 11.87
C VAL A 85 -11.46 5.48 10.42
N SER A 86 -12.04 6.37 9.60
CA SER A 86 -11.63 6.51 8.20
C SER A 86 -10.19 6.98 8.07
N GLN A 87 -9.69 7.81 9.00
CA GLN A 87 -8.30 8.22 9.03
C GLN A 87 -7.35 7.04 9.28
N VAL A 88 -7.66 6.15 10.23
CA VAL A 88 -6.85 4.94 10.47
C VAL A 88 -6.81 4.05 9.22
N ILE A 89 -7.94 3.87 8.55
CA ILE A 89 -8.02 3.09 7.31
C ILE A 89 -7.19 3.72 6.20
N LEU A 90 -7.30 5.04 5.99
CA LEU A 90 -6.54 5.76 4.95
C LEU A 90 -5.03 5.64 5.19
N GLN A 91 -4.58 5.88 6.43
CA GLN A 91 -3.15 5.76 6.75
C GLN A 91 -2.65 4.33 6.54
N SER A 92 -3.46 3.34 6.92
CA SER A 92 -3.13 1.94 6.71
C SER A 92 -3.03 1.58 5.22
N GLN A 93 -3.95 2.08 4.41
CA GLN A 93 -3.96 1.90 2.96
C GLN A 93 -2.70 2.49 2.31
N LEU A 94 -2.32 3.73 2.67
CA LEU A 94 -1.14 4.39 2.12
C LEU A 94 0.16 3.65 2.47
N ALA A 95 0.27 3.21 3.72
CA ALA A 95 1.40 2.41 4.18
C ALA A 95 1.47 1.05 3.46
N LEU A 96 0.32 0.41 3.24
CA LEU A 96 0.22 -0.86 2.51
C LEU A 96 0.63 -0.69 1.05
N LYS A 97 0.13 0.37 0.39
CA LYS A 97 0.48 0.73 -0.99
C LYS A 97 1.98 0.99 -1.15
N ARG A 98 2.58 1.73 -0.22
CA ARG A 98 4.04 1.94 -0.19
C ARG A 98 4.80 0.62 -0.06
N THR A 99 4.29 -0.29 0.77
CA THR A 99 4.89 -1.60 1.03
C THR A 99 4.84 -2.49 -0.21
N ILE A 100 3.70 -2.51 -0.90
CA ILE A 100 3.52 -3.22 -2.18
C ILE A 100 4.56 -2.74 -3.20
N LEU A 101 4.69 -1.42 -3.40
CA LEU A 101 5.66 -0.85 -4.34
C LEU A 101 7.11 -1.25 -4.01
N ARG A 102 7.47 -1.30 -2.71
CA ARG A 102 8.80 -1.74 -2.28
C ARG A 102 9.04 -3.22 -2.59
N LEU A 103 8.06 -4.07 -2.32
CA LEU A 103 8.14 -5.51 -2.61
C LEU A 103 8.21 -5.78 -4.12
N GLU A 104 7.50 -5.02 -4.94
CA GLU A 104 7.58 -5.09 -6.41
C GLU A 104 9.01 -4.77 -6.90
N ILE A 105 9.60 -3.67 -6.41
CA ILE A 105 11.01 -3.32 -6.73
C ILE A 105 11.96 -4.42 -6.24
N ALA A 106 11.79 -4.92 -5.02
CA ALA A 106 12.64 -5.98 -4.45
C ALA A 106 12.60 -7.27 -5.29
N GLN A 107 11.41 -7.62 -5.79
CA GLN A 107 11.21 -8.77 -6.66
C GLN A 107 11.95 -8.61 -8.00
N GLU A 108 11.93 -7.41 -8.58
CA GLU A 108 12.58 -7.11 -9.86
C GLU A 108 14.11 -7.18 -9.77
N PHE A 109 14.71 -6.64 -8.69
CA PHE A 109 16.16 -6.57 -8.53
C PHE A 109 16.80 -7.73 -7.75
N ARG A 110 16.00 -8.76 -7.39
CA ARG A 110 16.42 -9.90 -6.53
C ARG A 110 17.05 -9.48 -5.20
N ASP A 111 16.79 -8.27 -4.72
CA ASP A 111 17.21 -7.77 -3.41
C ASP A 111 16.08 -7.93 -2.38
N VAL A 112 15.57 -9.15 -2.30
CA VAL A 112 14.40 -9.46 -1.47
C VAL A 112 14.78 -9.38 0.02
N VAL A 113 16.01 -9.74 0.36
CA VAL A 113 16.55 -9.79 1.73
C VAL A 113 16.54 -8.42 2.40
N ASN A 114 17.04 -7.37 1.73
CA ASN A 114 17.14 -6.03 2.31
C ASN A 114 15.78 -5.33 2.46
N VAL A 115 14.76 -5.77 1.70
CA VAL A 115 13.42 -5.16 1.70
C VAL A 115 12.45 -5.91 2.62
N LEU A 116 12.61 -7.22 2.82
CA LEU A 116 11.69 -8.03 3.63
C LEU A 116 11.63 -7.61 5.09
N GLY A 117 12.79 -7.42 5.75
CA GLY A 117 12.85 -7.09 7.17
C GLY A 117 12.04 -5.83 7.54
N PRO A 118 12.31 -4.68 6.91
CA PRO A 118 11.52 -3.47 7.13
C PRO A 118 10.04 -3.61 6.73
N THR A 119 9.73 -4.44 5.73
CA THR A 119 8.36 -4.67 5.24
C THR A 119 7.50 -5.40 6.26
N VAL A 120 8.02 -6.49 6.86
CA VAL A 120 7.30 -7.26 7.89
C VAL A 120 6.90 -6.38 9.07
N ASN A 121 7.81 -5.51 9.54
CA ASN A 121 7.52 -4.61 10.65
C ASN A 121 6.38 -3.62 10.34
N ILE A 122 6.31 -3.11 9.11
CA ILE A 122 5.21 -2.24 8.68
C ILE A 122 3.90 -3.03 8.66
N ILE A 123 3.86 -4.21 8.06
CA ILE A 123 2.64 -5.02 7.95
C ILE A 123 2.13 -5.43 9.34
N ARG A 124 3.02 -5.78 10.29
CA ARG A 124 2.67 -6.06 11.69
C ARG A 124 2.11 -4.83 12.42
N SER A 125 2.65 -3.64 12.17
CA SER A 125 2.08 -2.39 12.69
C SER A 125 0.69 -2.10 12.11
N LEU A 126 0.46 -2.43 10.85
CA LEU A 126 -0.85 -2.26 10.19
C LEU A 126 -1.89 -3.24 10.72
N GLU A 127 -1.50 -4.51 10.91
CA GLU A 127 -2.33 -5.52 11.56
C GLU A 127 -2.83 -5.02 12.93
N GLY A 128 -1.92 -4.55 13.79
CA GLY A 128 -2.26 -4.02 15.11
C GLY A 128 -3.21 -2.82 15.05
N SER A 129 -2.96 -1.89 14.12
CA SER A 129 -3.80 -0.69 13.92
C SER A 129 -5.21 -1.03 13.43
N LEU A 130 -5.34 -2.08 12.62
CA LEU A 130 -6.61 -2.49 12.02
C LEU A 130 -7.39 -3.47 12.87
N LYS A 131 -6.78 -4.12 13.87
CA LYS A 131 -7.45 -5.13 14.70
C LYS A 131 -8.74 -4.64 15.38
N GLY A 132 -8.78 -3.37 15.78
CA GLY A 132 -9.96 -2.74 16.39
C GLY A 132 -10.89 -2.00 15.42
N VAL A 133 -10.51 -1.90 14.14
CA VAL A 133 -11.20 -1.09 13.13
C VAL A 133 -11.80 -1.96 12.03
N LEU A 134 -10.99 -2.88 11.49
CA LEU A 134 -11.32 -3.75 10.37
C LEU A 134 -10.70 -5.15 10.60
N PRO A 135 -11.27 -5.96 11.52
CA PRO A 135 -10.67 -7.22 11.98
C PRO A 135 -10.41 -8.22 10.85
N GLU A 136 -11.25 -8.22 9.81
CA GLU A 136 -11.10 -9.10 8.65
C GLU A 136 -9.82 -8.79 7.86
N VAL A 137 -9.46 -7.52 7.72
CA VAL A 137 -8.22 -7.12 7.06
C VAL A 137 -7.02 -7.41 7.96
N ALA A 138 -7.15 -7.16 9.27
CA ALA A 138 -6.10 -7.51 10.23
C ALA A 138 -5.78 -9.03 10.18
N TYR A 139 -6.80 -9.88 10.16
CA TYR A 139 -6.62 -11.33 10.04
C TYR A 139 -5.89 -11.75 8.76
N ASP A 140 -6.25 -11.15 7.62
CA ASP A 140 -5.56 -11.46 6.36
C ASP A 140 -4.11 -10.91 6.34
N LEU A 141 -3.84 -9.76 6.97
CA LEU A 141 -2.47 -9.24 7.13
C LEU A 141 -1.62 -10.13 8.04
N GLN A 142 -2.21 -10.74 9.06
CA GLN A 142 -1.52 -11.71 9.91
C GLN A 142 -1.02 -12.91 9.09
N LYS A 143 -1.84 -13.45 8.18
CA LYS A 143 -1.40 -14.53 7.28
C LYS A 143 -0.22 -14.11 6.42
N VAL A 144 -0.25 -12.88 5.91
CA VAL A 144 0.88 -12.35 5.13
C VAL A 144 2.13 -12.22 5.99
N ASN A 145 2.00 -11.76 7.23
CA ASN A 145 3.12 -11.73 8.18
C ASN A 145 3.73 -13.12 8.36
N ASP A 146 2.91 -14.14 8.61
CA ASP A 146 3.38 -15.51 8.79
C ASP A 146 4.14 -16.04 7.56
N MET A 147 3.66 -15.73 6.35
CA MET A 147 4.34 -16.09 5.09
C MET A 147 5.69 -15.38 4.93
N LEU A 148 5.75 -14.08 5.25
CA LEU A 148 6.96 -13.28 5.10
C LEU A 148 7.99 -13.57 6.20
N ASP A 149 7.56 -13.89 7.42
CA ASP A 149 8.42 -14.30 8.53
C ASP A 149 9.18 -15.60 8.19
N GLN A 150 8.49 -16.60 7.62
CA GLN A 150 9.14 -17.82 7.13
C GLN A 150 10.19 -17.52 6.06
N LEU A 151 9.89 -16.57 5.17
CA LEU A 151 10.80 -16.19 4.11
C LEU A 151 12.04 -15.44 4.62
N VAL A 152 11.88 -14.58 5.63
CA VAL A 152 13.00 -13.88 6.30
C VAL A 152 13.95 -14.90 6.96
N ILE A 153 13.40 -15.93 7.61
CA ILE A 153 14.17 -17.02 8.21
C ILE A 153 14.94 -17.81 7.14
N GLU A 154 14.29 -18.21 6.06
CA GLU A 154 14.91 -18.95 4.95
C GLU A 154 16.00 -18.16 4.22
N ALA A 155 15.81 -16.84 4.11
CA ALA A 155 16.75 -15.94 3.44
C ALA A 155 17.99 -15.60 4.30
N GLY A 156 18.07 -16.04 5.56
CA GLY A 156 19.15 -15.69 6.48
C GLY A 156 19.21 -14.18 6.78
N ALA A 157 18.09 -13.47 6.57
CA ALA A 157 18.00 -12.02 6.63
C ALA A 157 17.90 -11.54 8.09
N VAL A 158 19.00 -11.61 8.85
CA VAL A 158 19.03 -11.18 10.27
C VAL A 158 19.51 -9.72 10.41
N SER A 159 19.75 -8.98 9.32
CA SER A 159 20.31 -7.63 9.45
C SER A 159 19.23 -6.55 9.62
N PRO A 160 19.22 -5.78 10.72
CA PRO A 160 18.39 -4.60 10.85
C PRO A 160 19.02 -3.49 10.01
N VAL A 161 18.70 -3.44 8.72
CA VAL A 161 19.07 -2.29 7.88
C VAL A 161 18.11 -1.15 8.23
N SER A 162 18.57 -0.22 9.05
CA SER A 162 17.96 1.09 9.22
C SER A 162 18.16 1.87 7.92
N LEU A 163 17.15 1.85 7.04
CA LEU A 163 17.10 2.74 5.88
C LEU A 163 16.86 4.17 6.37
N ASP A 164 17.80 5.06 6.10
CA ASP A 164 17.68 6.49 6.39
C ASP A 164 16.50 7.09 5.59
N THR A 165 15.44 7.50 6.28
CA THR A 165 14.18 7.96 5.66
C THR A 165 14.17 9.46 5.36
N SER A 166 15.16 10.20 5.83
CA SER A 166 15.18 11.68 5.83
C SER A 166 15.48 12.29 4.45
N THR A 167 16.46 11.77 3.70
CA THR A 167 16.81 12.22 2.34
C THR A 167 15.73 11.87 1.31
N SER A 168 15.11 10.70 1.44
CA SER A 168 14.00 10.25 0.59
C SER A 168 12.79 11.19 0.65
N SER A 169 12.56 11.89 1.77
CA SER A 169 11.43 12.82 1.93
C SER A 169 11.58 14.09 1.08
N ARG A 170 12.77 14.67 0.98
CA ARG A 170 12.99 15.94 0.25
C ARG A 170 12.89 15.77 -1.27
N GLU A 171 13.37 14.64 -1.80
CA GLU A 171 13.22 14.31 -3.22
C GLU A 171 11.77 13.99 -3.56
N ALA A 172 11.06 13.26 -2.67
CA ALA A 172 9.64 13.01 -2.83
C ALA A 172 8.82 14.32 -2.90
N GLU A 173 9.14 15.32 -2.07
CA GLU A 173 8.48 16.64 -2.13
C GLU A 173 8.69 17.37 -3.46
N LYS A 174 9.87 17.26 -4.08
CA LYS A 174 10.11 17.83 -5.41
C LYS A 174 9.25 17.15 -6.47
N ILE A 175 9.23 15.82 -6.47
CA ILE A 175 8.42 15.03 -7.40
C ILE A 175 6.92 15.35 -7.21
N LEU A 176 6.46 15.52 -5.97
CA LEU A 176 5.07 15.92 -5.70
C LEU A 176 4.74 17.31 -6.26
N LYS A 177 5.67 18.27 -6.19
CA LYS A 177 5.48 19.61 -6.79
C LYS A 177 5.39 19.53 -8.31
N GLU A 178 6.31 18.83 -8.96
CA GLU A 178 6.29 18.63 -10.42
C GLU A 178 5.00 17.93 -10.88
N ALA A 179 4.56 16.90 -10.15
CA ALA A 179 3.30 16.21 -10.44
C ALA A 179 2.08 17.12 -10.26
N ALA A 180 2.07 17.98 -9.23
CA ALA A 180 0.99 18.94 -8.99
C ALA A 180 0.91 19.99 -10.11
N GLU A 181 2.04 20.48 -10.59
CA GLU A 181 2.12 21.42 -11.72
C GLU A 181 1.57 20.80 -13.01
N LEU A 182 1.98 19.56 -13.32
CA LEU A 182 1.45 18.83 -14.48
C LEU A 182 -0.06 18.54 -14.36
N ALA A 183 -0.54 18.17 -13.18
CA ALA A 183 -1.97 17.97 -12.93
C ALA A 183 -2.77 19.26 -13.15
N ALA A 184 -2.28 20.40 -12.67
CA ALA A 184 -2.91 21.71 -12.86
C ALA A 184 -2.95 22.12 -14.34
N GLN A 185 -1.87 21.92 -15.10
CA GLN A 185 -1.84 22.16 -16.54
C GLN A 185 -2.90 21.35 -17.28
N LYS A 186 -3.00 20.04 -16.97
CA LYS A 186 -3.99 19.15 -17.60
C LYS A 186 -5.44 19.57 -17.28
N THR A 187 -5.73 20.05 -16.08
CA THR A 187 -7.06 20.59 -15.77
C THR A 187 -7.40 21.87 -16.54
N LYS A 188 -6.39 22.70 -16.85
CA LYS A 188 -6.54 23.91 -17.64
C LYS A 188 -6.78 23.64 -19.12
N GLU A 189 -6.17 22.58 -19.66
CA GLU A 189 -6.38 22.11 -21.03
C GLU A 189 -7.72 21.39 -21.23
N MET A 190 -8.32 20.84 -20.17
CA MET A 190 -9.63 20.17 -20.22
C MET A 190 -10.83 21.12 -19.96
N LEU A 191 -10.57 22.39 -19.62
CA LEU A 191 -11.61 23.41 -19.57
C LEU A 191 -11.97 23.81 -21.02
N PRO A 192 -13.20 23.53 -21.51
CA PRO A 192 -13.60 24.01 -22.83
C PRO A 192 -13.52 25.54 -22.87
N GLU A 193 -12.94 26.09 -23.95
CA GLU A 193 -13.05 27.52 -24.21
C GLU A 193 -14.53 27.89 -24.22
N LEU A 194 -14.89 28.93 -23.47
CA LEU A 194 -16.24 29.48 -23.44
C LEU A 194 -16.70 29.73 -24.88
N PRO A 195 -17.88 29.23 -25.32
CA PRO A 195 -18.39 29.52 -26.64
C PRO A 195 -18.38 31.03 -26.89
N GLU A 196 -17.79 31.45 -28.01
CA GLU A 196 -17.75 32.86 -28.46
C GLU A 196 -19.17 33.51 -28.50
N GLU A 197 -20.22 32.71 -28.47
CA GLU A 197 -21.63 33.13 -28.39
C GLU A 197 -21.99 33.89 -27.11
N LEU A 198 -21.21 33.77 -26.03
CA LEU A 198 -21.43 34.53 -24.78
C LEU A 198 -20.67 35.87 -24.70
N LYS A 199 -19.78 36.18 -25.65
CA LYS A 199 -19.11 37.50 -25.71
C LYS A 199 -19.96 38.59 -26.35
N GLY A 200 -21.07 38.24 -26.99
CA GLY A 200 -21.93 39.17 -27.74
C GLY A 200 -23.07 39.83 -26.94
N LEU A 201 -23.26 39.51 -25.66
CA LEU A 201 -24.39 39.99 -24.85
C LEU A 201 -24.07 41.19 -23.96
N GLU A 202 -22.83 41.69 -23.93
CA GLU A 202 -22.47 42.91 -23.20
C GLU A 202 -22.46 44.18 -24.08
N SER A 203 -23.12 44.16 -25.24
CA SER A 203 -23.12 45.30 -26.17
C SER A 203 -24.46 45.58 -26.85
N ARG A 204 -25.59 45.45 -26.14
CA ARG A 204 -26.87 46.03 -26.55
C ARG A 204 -27.69 46.51 -25.37
#